data_AF-A0A2U1B7N0-F1
#
_entry.id   AF-A0A2U1B7N0-F1
#
_cell.length_a   1.000
_cell.length_b   1.000
_cell.length_c   1.000
_cell.angle_alpha   90.00
_cell.angle_beta   90.00
_cell.angle_gamma   90.00
#
_symmetry.space_group_name_H-M   'P 1'
#
loop_
_entity.id
_entity.type
_entity.pdbx_description
1 polymer ?
#
loop_
_entity_poly.entity_id
_entity_poly.type
_entity_poly.pdbx_seq_one_letter_code
_entity_poly.pdbx_strand_id
1 'polypeptide(L)'
;MLLPALNKAREAARASSCLGNLRQTMQGMLLYADNNKGWTVPNWRSGVGCWGDVNEFGLFPNYLPRVAGKCPADPVTSIGSSTGIYGMYLFAVDSGLGSRGADAASVLGSGACIEAPPWSGTISYRPSLMKAPSTTVFLADTRDINNIGLYIFSPTGSLVDRDGVATVHNNRANVNFFDGHVAARSYTELKTVTNRFTHVLQATLTPWN
;
A
#
# COMPACT_ATOMS: atom_id res chain seq x y z
N MET A 1 -28.80 1.27 26.42
CA MET A 1 -27.95 0.57 25.43
C MET A 1 -27.96 1.34 24.11
N LEU A 2 -26.89 2.09 23.81
CA LEU A 2 -26.68 2.89 22.59
C LEU A 2 -25.60 2.26 21.66
N LEU A 3 -25.28 0.98 21.89
CA LEU A 3 -23.98 0.37 21.55
C LEU A 3 -23.77 0.04 20.06
N PRO A 4 -24.74 -0.48 19.29
CA PRO A 4 -24.51 -0.82 17.88
C PRO A 4 -24.29 0.40 16.98
N ALA A 5 -25.07 1.47 17.19
CA ALA A 5 -24.96 2.70 16.43
C ALA A 5 -23.63 3.42 16.72
N LEU A 6 -23.20 3.47 17.99
CA LEU A 6 -21.93 4.06 18.39
C LEU A 6 -20.72 3.31 17.82
N ASN A 7 -20.75 1.97 17.80
CA ASN A 7 -19.68 1.18 17.20
C ASN A 7 -19.56 1.42 15.69
N LYS A 8 -20.69 1.50 14.97
CA LYS A 8 -20.69 1.87 13.55
C LYS A 8 -20.12 3.27 13.31
N ALA A 9 -20.48 4.24 14.14
CA ALA A 9 -19.96 5.60 14.03
C ALA A 9 -18.43 5.67 14.26
N ARG A 10 -17.92 4.93 15.26
CA ARG A 10 -16.46 4.83 15.51
C ARG A 10 -15.72 4.23 14.32
N GLU A 11 -16.26 3.17 13.72
CA GLU A 11 -15.62 2.53 12.58
C GLU A 11 -15.62 3.43 11.34
N ALA A 12 -16.71 4.15 11.08
CA ALA A 12 -16.75 5.17 10.03
C ALA A 12 -15.68 6.26 10.25
N ALA A 13 -15.51 6.73 11.49
CA ALA A 13 -14.49 7.72 11.82
C ALA A 13 -13.05 7.19 11.60
N ARG A 14 -12.79 5.92 11.95
CA ARG A 14 -11.50 5.27 11.66
C ARG A 14 -11.26 5.16 10.17
N ALA A 15 -12.27 4.77 9.38
CA ALA A 15 -12.17 4.69 7.93
C ALA A 15 -11.85 6.05 7.30
N SER A 16 -12.51 7.13 7.73
CA SER A 16 -12.22 8.49 7.27
C SER A 16 -10.81 8.94 7.65
N SER A 17 -10.36 8.63 8.88
CA SER A 17 -9.01 8.95 9.34
C SER A 17 -7.96 8.19 8.54
N CYS A 18 -8.22 6.92 8.23
CA CYS A 18 -7.37 6.10 7.37
C CYS A 18 -7.21 6.69 5.96
N LEU A 19 -8.29 7.15 5.32
CA LEU A 19 -8.21 7.86 4.03
C LEU A 19 -7.38 9.15 4.13
N GLY A 20 -7.50 9.88 5.24
CA GLY A 20 -6.68 11.06 5.52
C GLY A 20 -5.19 10.73 5.62
N ASN A 21 -4.86 9.66 6.33
CA ASN A 21 -3.50 9.15 6.50
C ASN A 21 -2.89 8.66 5.16
N LEU A 22 -3.64 7.91 4.36
CA LEU A 22 -3.22 7.50 3.01
C LEU A 22 -2.93 8.70 2.11
N ARG A 23 -3.78 9.73 2.14
CA ARG A 23 -3.58 10.95 1.35
C ARG A 23 -2.31 11.68 1.76
N GLN A 24 -2.07 11.84 3.07
CA GLN A 24 -0.83 12.43 3.59
C GLN A 24 0.40 11.60 3.22
N THR A 25 0.30 10.28 3.32
CA THR A 25 1.39 9.36 2.94
C THR A 25 1.74 9.53 1.46
N MET A 26 0.74 9.57 0.58
CA MET A 26 1.00 9.77 -0.85
C MET A 26 1.57 11.16 -1.17
N GLN A 27 1.11 12.21 -0.49
CA GLN A 27 1.72 13.53 -0.63
C GLN A 27 3.21 13.50 -0.24
N GLY A 28 3.56 12.83 0.86
CA GLY A 28 4.96 12.60 1.23
C GLY A 28 5.74 11.83 0.16
N MET A 29 5.14 10.78 -0.42
CA MET A 29 5.76 9.98 -1.49
C MET A 29 6.04 10.81 -2.75
N LEU A 30 5.13 11.71 -3.13
CA LEU A 30 5.31 12.62 -4.26
C LEU A 30 6.39 13.66 -3.99
N LEU A 31 6.40 14.26 -2.79
CA LEU A 31 7.47 15.19 -2.40
C LEU A 31 8.85 14.52 -2.39
N TYR A 32 8.92 13.29 -1.86
CA TYR A 32 10.13 12.47 -1.94
C TYR A 32 10.54 12.26 -3.40
N ALA A 33 9.59 11.88 -4.27
CA ALA A 33 9.85 11.65 -5.68
C ALA A 33 10.40 12.88 -6.38
N ASP A 34 9.82 14.06 -6.13
CA ASP A 34 10.29 15.34 -6.69
C ASP A 34 11.73 15.64 -6.27
N ASN A 35 12.12 15.30 -5.04
CA ASN A 35 13.50 15.44 -4.56
C ASN A 35 14.44 14.31 -5.02
N ASN A 36 13.91 13.23 -5.61
CA ASN A 36 14.65 12.03 -5.99
C ASN A 36 14.47 11.67 -7.48
N LYS A 37 14.57 12.68 -8.37
CA LYS A 37 14.52 12.51 -9.83
C LYS A 37 13.21 11.87 -10.35
N GLY A 38 12.12 12.05 -9.61
CA GLY A 38 10.80 11.49 -9.89
C GLY A 38 10.55 10.10 -9.33
N TRP A 39 11.47 9.50 -8.58
CA TRP A 39 11.33 8.14 -8.04
C TRP A 39 10.86 8.13 -6.59
N THR A 40 9.81 7.36 -6.30
CA THR A 40 9.36 7.15 -4.92
C THR A 40 10.44 6.49 -4.07
N VAL A 41 10.30 6.56 -2.75
CA VAL A 41 11.09 5.70 -1.87
C VAL A 41 10.87 4.23 -2.30
N PRO A 42 11.93 3.42 -2.39
CA PRO A 42 11.76 2.02 -2.72
C PRO A 42 11.11 1.26 -1.56
N ASN A 43 10.43 0.14 -1.84
CA ASN A 43 9.87 -0.72 -0.78
C ASN A 43 10.95 -1.15 0.24
N TRP A 44 12.18 -1.39 -0.23
CA TRP A 44 13.36 -1.67 0.59
C TRP A 44 14.63 -1.21 -0.14
N ARG A 45 15.67 -0.73 0.54
CA ARG A 45 17.00 -0.51 -0.06
C ARG A 45 18.09 -0.55 1.00
N SER A 46 19.27 -1.10 0.68
CA SER A 46 20.44 -1.00 1.55
C SER A 46 20.76 0.46 1.92
N GLY A 47 20.97 0.74 3.20
CA GLY A 47 21.19 2.09 3.76
C GLY A 47 19.92 2.86 4.12
N VAL A 48 18.77 2.53 3.51
CA VAL A 48 17.46 3.11 3.86
C VAL A 48 16.66 2.18 4.77
N GLY A 49 16.68 0.88 4.46
CA GLY A 49 15.79 -0.12 5.04
C GLY A 49 14.49 -0.26 4.24
N CYS A 50 13.44 -0.79 4.89
CA CYS A 50 12.08 -0.80 4.36
C CYS A 50 11.56 0.64 4.22
N TRP A 51 10.58 0.88 3.36
CA TRP A 51 10.05 2.25 3.20
C TRP A 51 9.41 2.82 4.47
N GLY A 52 9.02 1.95 5.41
CA GLY A 52 8.51 2.32 6.73
C GLY A 52 9.57 2.64 7.77
N ASP A 53 10.86 2.48 7.45
CA ASP A 53 11.95 2.84 8.37
C ASP A 53 12.01 4.34 8.63
N VAL A 54 12.38 4.69 9.85
CA VAL A 54 12.72 6.05 10.24
C VAL A 54 14.20 6.25 9.94
N ASN A 55 14.49 6.97 8.87
CA ASN A 55 15.83 7.08 8.29
C ASN A 55 16.01 8.45 7.61
N GLU A 56 17.22 9.02 7.65
CA GLU A 56 17.54 10.31 7.03
C GLU A 56 17.36 10.32 5.50
N PHE A 57 17.45 9.17 4.85
CA PHE A 57 17.22 8.96 3.42
C PHE A 57 15.84 8.38 3.11
N GLY A 58 15.01 8.15 4.12
CA GLY A 58 13.68 7.56 4.00
C GLY A 58 12.57 8.60 3.91
N LEU A 59 11.33 8.11 3.90
CA LEU A 59 10.13 8.95 3.95
C LEU A 59 9.93 9.58 5.33
N PHE A 60 10.21 8.81 6.38
CA PHE A 60 10.00 9.17 7.77
C PHE A 60 11.34 9.49 8.45
N PRO A 61 11.45 10.59 9.24
CA PRO A 61 10.43 11.60 9.52
C PRO A 61 10.44 12.76 8.50
N ASN A 62 11.28 12.68 7.46
CA ASN A 62 11.67 13.84 6.63
C ASN A 62 10.50 14.49 5.87
N TYR A 63 9.51 13.71 5.44
CA TYR A 63 8.35 14.19 4.68
C TYR A 63 7.03 14.05 5.43
N LEU A 64 6.97 13.14 6.42
CA LEU A 64 5.78 12.87 7.22
C LEU A 64 6.18 12.23 8.56
N PRO A 65 5.39 12.40 9.64
CA PRO A 65 5.51 11.57 10.84
C PRO A 65 5.15 10.10 10.57
N ARG A 66 5.90 9.16 11.14
CA ARG A 66 5.71 7.70 10.94
C ARG A 66 4.31 7.20 11.28
N VAL A 67 3.64 7.82 12.26
CA VAL A 67 2.28 7.49 12.68
C VAL A 67 1.22 7.69 11.59
N ALA A 68 1.45 8.59 10.62
CA ALA A 68 0.52 8.82 9.53
C ALA A 68 0.62 7.75 8.42
N GLY A 69 1.73 7.00 8.36
CA GLY A 69 1.89 5.86 7.45
C GLY A 69 1.11 4.60 7.86
N LYS A 70 0.23 4.68 8.87
CA LYS A 70 -0.45 3.54 9.48
C LYS A 70 -1.97 3.71 9.46
N CYS A 71 -2.67 2.60 9.23
CA CYS A 71 -4.12 2.52 9.42
C CYS A 71 -4.51 2.68 10.91
N PRO A 72 -5.45 3.58 11.28
CA PRO A 72 -5.92 3.72 12.66
C PRO A 72 -6.62 2.48 13.25
N ALA A 73 -7.08 1.55 12.41
CA ALA A 73 -7.67 0.28 12.84
C ALA A 73 -6.62 -0.82 13.10
N ASP A 74 -5.35 -0.55 12.84
CA ASP A 74 -4.28 -1.51 13.08
C ASP A 74 -3.93 -1.63 14.58
N PRO A 75 -3.89 -2.86 15.12
CA PRO A 75 -3.81 -3.11 16.55
C PRO A 75 -2.43 -2.83 17.16
N VAL A 76 -1.39 -2.65 16.34
CA VAL A 76 -0.02 -2.52 16.83
C VAL A 76 0.19 -1.20 17.57
N THR A 77 0.71 -1.25 18.78
CA THR A 77 1.07 -0.04 19.53
C THR A 77 2.50 0.41 19.27
N SER A 78 3.41 -0.53 18.96
CA SER A 78 4.82 -0.25 18.62
C SER A 78 5.05 -0.35 17.12
N ILE A 79 5.18 0.79 16.46
CA ILE A 79 5.31 0.85 15.00
C ILE A 79 6.66 0.28 14.55
N GLY A 80 6.63 -0.78 13.75
CA GLY A 80 7.82 -1.40 13.14
C GLY A 80 8.21 -0.76 11.80
N SER A 81 9.33 -1.20 11.25
CA SER A 81 9.81 -0.76 9.93
C SER A 81 9.05 -1.38 8.78
N SER A 82 8.65 -2.65 8.92
CA SER A 82 7.91 -3.43 7.93
C SER A 82 6.47 -3.74 8.33
N THR A 83 6.07 -3.38 9.56
CA THR A 83 4.78 -3.71 10.15
C THR A 83 4.09 -2.49 10.75
N GLY A 84 2.76 -2.56 10.94
CA GLY A 84 1.97 -1.41 11.41
C GLY A 84 2.04 -0.25 10.41
N ILE A 85 1.84 -0.55 9.14
CA ILE A 85 2.01 0.37 8.01
C ILE A 85 1.06 -0.02 6.88
N TYR A 86 0.72 0.94 6.00
CA TYR A 86 0.12 0.62 4.71
C TYR A 86 1.06 -0.27 3.88
N GLY A 87 0.50 -1.11 3.00
CA GLY A 87 1.33 -1.87 2.06
C GLY A 87 1.59 -1.09 0.79
N MET A 88 2.79 -1.24 0.24
CA MET A 88 3.18 -0.77 -1.08
C MET A 88 3.06 -1.89 -2.10
N TYR A 89 2.51 -1.56 -3.28
CA TYR A 89 2.44 -2.52 -4.38
C TYR A 89 3.85 -3.02 -4.76
N LEU A 90 4.01 -4.33 -4.93
CA LEU A 90 5.28 -4.95 -5.32
C LEU A 90 5.16 -5.64 -6.68
N PHE A 91 5.27 -4.87 -7.78
CA PHE A 91 4.96 -5.35 -9.13
C PHE A 91 5.78 -6.58 -9.59
N ALA A 92 7.03 -6.70 -9.15
CA ALA A 92 7.95 -7.74 -9.66
C ALA A 92 7.59 -9.15 -9.18
N VAL A 93 6.82 -9.26 -8.10
CA VAL A 93 6.35 -10.56 -7.57
C VAL A 93 4.86 -10.77 -7.78
N ASP A 94 4.22 -9.88 -8.55
CA ASP A 94 2.83 -10.01 -8.95
C ASP A 94 2.73 -11.01 -10.10
N SER A 95 2.09 -12.16 -9.84
CA SER A 95 1.90 -13.20 -10.85
C SER A 95 1.05 -12.72 -12.04
N GLY A 96 0.29 -11.63 -11.88
CA GLY A 96 -0.45 -10.97 -12.96
C GLY A 96 0.41 -10.18 -13.94
N LEU A 97 1.71 -10.01 -13.69
CA LEU A 97 2.65 -9.26 -14.54
C LEU A 97 3.78 -10.13 -15.11
N GLY A 98 3.60 -11.45 -15.12
CA GLY A 98 4.59 -12.38 -15.62
C GLY A 98 5.83 -12.49 -14.73
N SER A 99 6.81 -13.28 -15.15
CA SER A 99 8.02 -13.52 -14.37
C SER A 99 8.77 -12.22 -14.11
N ARG A 100 8.95 -11.87 -12.84
CA ARG A 100 9.65 -10.64 -12.40
C ARG A 100 9.04 -9.35 -12.97
N GLY A 101 7.74 -9.33 -13.20
CA GLY A 101 7.07 -8.16 -13.76
C GLY A 101 7.44 -7.87 -15.21
N ALA A 102 7.76 -8.91 -16.01
CA ALA A 102 8.06 -8.79 -17.44
C ALA A 102 7.01 -7.97 -18.22
N ASP A 103 5.74 -8.04 -17.80
CA ASP A 103 4.64 -7.32 -18.44
C ASP A 103 4.38 -5.93 -17.83
N ALA A 104 5.10 -5.54 -16.77
CA ALA A 104 4.87 -4.31 -16.03
C ALA A 104 4.94 -3.05 -16.92
N ALA A 105 5.86 -3.01 -17.89
CA ALA A 105 5.96 -1.88 -18.80
C ALA A 105 4.67 -1.67 -19.63
N SER A 106 4.00 -2.77 -20.00
CA SER A 106 2.76 -2.71 -20.80
C SER A 106 1.53 -2.29 -19.98
N VAL A 107 1.51 -2.67 -18.69
CA VAL A 107 0.40 -2.45 -17.77
C VAL A 107 0.55 -1.14 -17.00
N LEU A 108 1.71 -0.91 -16.38
CA LEU A 108 2.00 0.23 -15.52
C LEU A 108 2.56 1.42 -16.30
N GLY A 109 3.24 1.19 -17.42
CA GLY A 109 3.86 2.22 -18.24
C GLY A 109 5.37 2.00 -18.41
N SER A 110 5.89 2.25 -19.61
CA SER A 110 7.31 2.08 -19.91
C SER A 110 8.16 3.06 -19.08
N GLY A 111 9.09 2.52 -18.29
CA GLY A 111 9.93 3.31 -17.39
C GLY A 111 9.21 3.85 -16.14
N ALA A 112 7.96 3.44 -15.89
CA ALA A 112 7.18 3.88 -14.72
C ALA A 112 7.55 3.14 -13.42
N CYS A 113 8.27 2.03 -13.53
CA CYS A 113 8.73 1.24 -12.41
C CYS A 113 10.10 0.63 -12.71
N ILE A 114 10.92 0.46 -11.69
CA ILE A 114 12.21 -0.20 -11.77
C ILE A 114 12.37 -1.19 -10.63
N GLU A 115 13.11 -2.26 -10.88
CA GLU A 115 13.78 -2.95 -9.80
C GLU A 115 15.06 -2.18 -9.46
N ALA A 116 15.20 -1.68 -8.22
CA ALA A 116 16.42 -0.99 -7.81
C ALA A 116 17.52 -2.01 -7.43
N PRO A 117 18.70 -1.98 -8.05
CA PRO A 117 19.82 -2.87 -7.69
C PRO A 117 20.28 -2.65 -6.23
N PRO A 118 20.93 -3.64 -5.57
CA PRO A 118 21.44 -4.90 -6.12
C PRO A 118 20.56 -6.13 -5.90
N TRP A 119 19.42 -6.02 -5.21
CA TRP A 119 18.59 -7.18 -4.85
C TRP A 119 17.31 -7.25 -5.68
N SER A 120 17.00 -8.43 -6.19
CA SER A 120 15.71 -8.72 -6.82
C SER A 120 14.57 -8.42 -5.84
N GLY A 121 13.56 -7.64 -6.27
CA GLY A 121 12.40 -7.30 -5.44
C GLY A 121 12.52 -6.01 -4.63
N THR A 122 13.60 -5.24 -4.82
CA THR A 122 13.59 -3.82 -4.47
C THR A 122 12.94 -3.05 -5.61
N ILE A 123 11.90 -2.26 -5.34
CA ILE A 123 11.06 -1.63 -6.34
C ILE A 123 10.85 -0.16 -6.00
N SER A 124 10.97 0.69 -7.01
CA SER A 124 10.55 2.09 -6.96
C SER A 124 9.69 2.42 -8.17
N TYR A 125 8.83 3.42 -8.02
CA TYR A 125 7.91 3.87 -9.04
C TYR A 125 8.18 5.32 -9.41
N ARG A 126 7.82 5.68 -10.64
CA ARG A 126 7.84 7.05 -11.15
C ARG A 126 6.41 7.46 -11.53
N PRO A 127 5.64 8.03 -10.59
CA PRO A 127 4.21 8.32 -10.79
C PRO A 127 3.92 9.13 -12.06
N SER A 128 4.81 10.04 -12.45
CA SER A 128 4.68 10.88 -13.66
C SER A 128 4.70 10.09 -14.98
N LEU A 129 5.13 8.84 -14.98
CA LEU A 129 5.20 7.97 -16.16
C LEU A 129 4.17 6.84 -16.14
N MET A 130 3.33 6.77 -15.10
CA MET A 130 2.29 5.75 -14.99
C MET A 130 1.25 5.92 -16.10
N LYS A 131 0.91 4.81 -16.77
CA LYS A 131 -0.05 4.78 -17.89
C LYS A 131 -1.50 5.02 -17.46
N ALA A 132 -1.87 4.56 -16.27
CA ALA A 132 -3.22 4.66 -15.72
C ALA A 132 -3.19 5.00 -14.23
N PRO A 133 -2.68 6.18 -13.83
CA PRO A 133 -2.35 6.46 -12.44
C PRO A 133 -3.59 6.53 -11.54
N SER A 134 -4.74 6.97 -12.07
CA SER A 134 -6.01 7.09 -11.33
C SER A 134 -6.73 5.76 -11.05
N THR A 135 -6.33 4.70 -11.74
CA THR A 135 -6.89 3.35 -11.56
C THR A 135 -5.85 2.34 -11.14
N THR A 136 -4.60 2.76 -10.87
CA THR A 136 -3.55 1.87 -10.38
C THR A 136 -3.31 2.14 -8.90
N VAL A 137 -3.65 1.16 -8.06
CA VAL A 137 -3.42 1.20 -6.62
C VAL A 137 -1.93 1.13 -6.34
N PHE A 138 -1.47 2.05 -5.49
CA PHE A 138 -0.08 2.15 -5.03
C PHE A 138 0.06 1.72 -3.58
N LEU A 139 -0.72 2.33 -2.68
CA LEU A 139 -0.75 2.00 -1.26
C LEU A 139 -2.12 1.48 -0.84
N ALA A 140 -2.17 0.59 0.15
CA ALA A 140 -3.42 0.00 0.61
C ALA A 140 -3.39 -0.38 2.09
N ASP A 141 -4.58 -0.48 2.70
CA ASP A 141 -4.79 -1.23 3.93
C ASP A 141 -4.41 -2.70 3.72
N THR A 142 -3.32 -3.13 4.34
CA THR A 142 -2.87 -4.53 4.32
C THR A 142 -3.02 -5.18 5.68
N ARG A 143 -2.98 -6.51 5.70
CA ARG A 143 -2.83 -7.33 6.90
C ARG A 143 -1.92 -8.50 6.62
N ASP A 144 -1.14 -8.90 7.61
CA ASP A 144 -0.44 -10.19 7.71
C ASP A 144 -1.25 -11.18 8.55
N ILE A 145 -0.69 -12.38 8.76
CA ILE A 145 -1.24 -13.43 9.64
C ILE A 145 -1.53 -12.97 11.07
N ASN A 146 -0.83 -11.96 11.58
CA ASN A 146 -1.00 -11.43 12.93
C ASN A 146 -2.05 -10.30 12.99
N ASN A 147 -2.75 -10.04 11.87
CA ASN A 147 -3.68 -8.94 11.70
C ASN A 147 -3.01 -7.57 11.79
N ILE A 148 -1.75 -7.47 11.36
CA ILE A 148 -0.93 -6.27 11.38
C ILE A 148 -0.65 -5.83 9.95
N GLY A 149 -0.67 -4.53 9.69
CA GLY A 149 -0.37 -3.95 8.38
C GLY A 149 1.06 -4.28 7.97
N LEU A 150 1.22 -4.73 6.73
CA LEU A 150 2.50 -5.14 6.14
C LEU A 150 2.92 -4.13 5.08
N TYR A 151 4.20 -3.76 5.05
CA TYR A 151 4.77 -2.75 4.16
C TYR A 151 4.69 -3.05 2.65
N ILE A 152 4.32 -4.26 2.25
CA ILE A 152 4.20 -4.65 0.84
C ILE A 152 2.92 -5.47 0.62
N PHE A 153 2.45 -5.53 -0.62
CA PHE A 153 1.43 -6.47 -1.06
C PHE A 153 1.59 -6.85 -2.53
N SER A 154 1.02 -8.00 -2.89
CA SER A 154 0.69 -8.35 -4.28
C SER A 154 -0.83 -8.44 -4.45
N PRO A 155 -1.40 -7.90 -5.54
CA PRO A 155 -2.82 -8.03 -5.88
C PRO A 155 -3.27 -9.47 -6.13
N THR A 156 -2.33 -10.35 -6.50
CA THR A 156 -2.64 -11.70 -7.01
C THR A 156 -2.22 -12.83 -6.08
N GLY A 157 -1.59 -12.53 -4.95
CA GLY A 157 -1.18 -13.54 -3.99
C GLY A 157 -0.58 -12.98 -2.71
N SER A 158 -0.37 -13.87 -1.74
CA SER A 158 0.37 -13.59 -0.50
C SER A 158 1.88 -13.59 -0.78
N LEU A 159 2.62 -12.68 -0.14
CA LEU A 159 4.06 -12.52 -0.33
C LEU A 159 4.91 -13.14 0.79
N VAL A 160 4.35 -13.30 1.99
CA VAL A 160 5.03 -13.83 3.17
C VAL A 160 4.30 -15.07 3.68
N ASP A 161 3.19 -14.87 4.40
CA ASP A 161 2.27 -15.93 4.84
C ASP A 161 0.92 -15.28 5.18
N ARG A 162 -0.11 -15.63 4.41
CA ARG A 162 -1.50 -15.17 4.59
C ARG A 162 -1.62 -13.64 4.72
N ASP A 163 -0.81 -12.91 3.98
CA ASP A 163 -0.84 -11.46 3.88
C ASP A 163 -1.58 -10.98 2.62
N GLY A 164 -2.03 -9.73 2.63
CA GLY A 164 -2.60 -9.08 1.45
C GLY A 164 -3.34 -7.79 1.78
N VAL A 165 -3.92 -7.17 0.75
CA VAL A 165 -4.86 -6.05 0.95
C VAL A 165 -6.09 -6.56 1.68
N ALA A 166 -6.53 -5.85 2.70
CA ALA A 166 -7.57 -6.30 3.62
C ALA A 166 -8.71 -5.28 3.71
N THR A 167 -9.94 -5.78 3.64
CA THR A 167 -11.15 -4.96 3.73
C THR A 167 -11.53 -4.65 5.18
N VAL A 168 -10.65 -3.95 5.88
CA VAL A 168 -10.69 -3.69 7.32
C VAL A 168 -11.83 -2.74 7.75
N HIS A 169 -12.31 -1.88 6.84
CA HIS A 169 -13.30 -0.86 7.12
C HIS A 169 -14.66 -1.23 6.54
N ASN A 170 -15.44 -2.03 7.30
CA ASN A 170 -16.80 -2.46 6.91
C ASN A 170 -16.85 -3.12 5.51
N ASN A 171 -16.03 -4.16 5.31
CA ASN A 171 -15.87 -4.87 4.03
C ASN A 171 -15.35 -3.99 2.88
N ARG A 172 -14.65 -2.91 3.21
CA ARG A 172 -13.89 -2.11 2.25
C ARG A 172 -12.45 -1.93 2.72
N ALA A 173 -11.53 -1.92 1.76
CA ALA A 173 -10.13 -1.55 1.97
C ALA A 173 -9.96 -0.10 1.55
N ASN A 174 -9.29 0.73 2.34
CA ASN A 174 -8.87 2.02 1.83
C ASN A 174 -7.59 1.86 1.02
N VAL A 175 -7.57 2.51 -0.14
CA VAL A 175 -6.46 2.47 -1.08
C VAL A 175 -6.11 3.86 -1.55
N ASN A 176 -4.85 4.04 -1.93
CA ASN A 176 -4.34 5.19 -2.65
C ASN A 176 -3.93 4.78 -4.07
N PHE A 177 -4.14 5.69 -5.01
CA PHE A 177 -3.76 5.58 -6.41
C PHE A 177 -2.53 6.43 -6.72
N PHE A 178 -1.80 6.10 -7.80
CA PHE A 178 -0.57 6.78 -8.18
C PHE A 178 -0.73 8.28 -8.52
N ASP A 179 -1.95 8.74 -8.80
CA ASP A 179 -2.23 10.18 -9.02
C ASP A 179 -2.56 10.94 -7.72
N GLY A 180 -2.55 10.29 -6.55
CA GLY A 180 -2.88 10.91 -5.27
C GLY A 180 -4.32 10.69 -4.80
N HIS A 181 -5.21 10.12 -5.62
CA HIS A 181 -6.57 9.81 -5.17
C HIS A 181 -6.55 8.75 -4.08
N VAL A 182 -7.54 8.82 -3.18
CA VAL A 182 -7.79 7.80 -2.17
C VAL A 182 -9.26 7.39 -2.22
N ALA A 183 -9.55 6.11 -2.05
CA ALA A 183 -10.91 5.60 -2.05
C ALA A 183 -11.05 4.37 -1.16
N ALA A 184 -12.24 4.18 -0.61
CA ALA A 184 -12.63 2.92 0.00
C ALA A 184 -13.14 1.99 -1.11
N ARG A 185 -12.57 0.80 -1.28
CA ARG A 185 -12.95 -0.17 -2.32
C ARG A 185 -13.42 -1.49 -1.73
N SER A 186 -14.49 -2.05 -2.28
CA SER A 186 -14.88 -3.44 -2.00
C SER A 186 -13.97 -4.40 -2.76
N TYR A 187 -14.00 -5.69 -2.40
CA TYR A 187 -13.34 -6.74 -3.17
C TYR A 187 -13.73 -6.72 -4.67
N THR A 188 -15.02 -6.55 -4.97
CA THR A 188 -15.52 -6.52 -6.35
C THR A 188 -15.02 -5.30 -7.13
N GLU A 189 -14.89 -4.14 -6.50
CA GLU A 189 -14.33 -2.95 -7.13
C GLU A 189 -12.80 -3.06 -7.31
N LEU A 190 -12.09 -3.75 -6.40
CA LEU A 190 -10.65 -3.99 -6.54
C LEU A 190 -10.32 -4.91 -7.73
N LYS A 191 -11.26 -5.76 -8.18
CA LYS A 191 -11.08 -6.56 -9.40
C LYS A 191 -11.00 -5.70 -10.67
N THR A 192 -11.55 -4.49 -10.66
CA THR A 192 -11.69 -3.65 -11.86
C THR A 192 -10.59 -2.61 -12.00
N VAL A 193 -9.76 -2.40 -10.98
CA VAL A 193 -8.59 -1.51 -11.05
C VAL A 193 -7.48 -2.12 -11.93
N THR A 194 -6.51 -1.30 -12.35
CA THR A 194 -5.41 -1.73 -13.23
C THR A 194 -4.63 -2.92 -12.68
N ASN A 195 -4.43 -2.99 -11.36
CA ASN A 195 -3.74 -4.08 -10.68
C ASN A 195 -4.52 -5.41 -10.68
N ARG A 196 -5.82 -5.42 -11.02
CA ARG A 196 -6.70 -6.60 -11.14
C ARG A 196 -6.59 -7.56 -9.95
N PHE A 197 -7.00 -7.11 -8.77
CA PHE A 197 -6.87 -7.90 -7.55
C PHE A 197 -7.66 -9.22 -7.64
N THR A 198 -6.99 -10.33 -7.36
CA THR A 198 -7.60 -11.66 -7.17
C THR A 198 -7.39 -12.19 -5.75
N HIS A 199 -6.50 -11.56 -4.98
CA HIS A 199 -6.19 -11.89 -3.60
C HIS A 199 -6.48 -10.70 -2.69
N VAL A 200 -7.56 -10.80 -1.90
CA VAL A 200 -7.97 -9.79 -0.92
C VAL A 200 -8.49 -10.50 0.31
N LEU A 201 -8.14 -9.99 1.49
CA LEU A 201 -8.54 -10.52 2.79
C LEU A 201 -9.76 -9.78 3.34
N GLN A 202 -10.60 -10.50 4.08
CA GLN A 202 -11.58 -9.90 4.98
C GLN A 202 -10.89 -9.35 6.24
N ALA A 203 -11.62 -8.57 7.04
CA ALA A 203 -11.12 -8.09 8.33
C ALA A 203 -10.77 -9.24 9.30
N THR A 204 -11.37 -10.42 9.10
CA THR A 204 -11.11 -11.68 9.81
C THR A 204 -9.92 -12.47 9.27
N LEU A 205 -9.18 -11.92 8.30
CA LEU A 205 -8.05 -12.56 7.60
C LEU A 205 -8.41 -13.80 6.79
N THR A 206 -9.69 -13.99 6.50
CA THR A 206 -10.18 -15.01 5.58
C THR A 206 -10.18 -14.45 4.16
N PRO A 207 -9.77 -15.23 3.13
CA PRO A 207 -9.87 -14.78 1.74
C PRO A 207 -11.30 -14.48 1.32
N TRP A 208 -11.48 -13.52 0.41
CA TRP A 208 -12.74 -13.38 -0.32
C TRP A 208 -12.83 -14.44 -1.43
N ASN A 209 -13.99 -15.11 -1.53
CA ASN A 209 -14.32 -16.01 -2.64
C ASN A 209 -14.74 -15.19 -3.87
#